data_AF-A0A9X4EDU2-F1
#
_entry.id   AF-A0A9X4EDU2-F1
#
_cell.length_a   1.000
_cell.length_b   1.000
_cell.length_c   1.000
_cell.angle_alpha   90.00
_cell.angle_beta   90.00
_cell.angle_gamma   90.00
#
_symmetry.space_group_name_H-M   'P 1'
#
loop_
_entity.id
_entity.type
_entity.pdbx_description
1 polymer ?
#
loop_
_entity_poly.entity_id
_entity_poly.type
_entity_poly.pdbx_seq_one_letter_code
_entity_poly.pdbx_strand_id
1 'polypeptide(L)'
;MAAILVFLLFFQASAGSPPRADITLSLQGASLRADYRLDQPVTSLHLGQGPVAWQNPVWRVATPGMVLQNQEVRAADGRAFKEFTLVVNEDRRVVDRTYPVLIRLGDGGFLVYGPFLRATSGTATLLAKGSVPTLPDGDSALRGYVFVGAPNYIAPVDARRPDLGRLVARPDLPPQWKAEVAPGLAEALAYYRQRLPLRDGVTPIVVYKDRPDPVLRGNVTGGGMLLLQVGGVWRVPRLEIRPERNRLLAHEVFHLFLRRHDNADFPDWMNEGAADYAAGLVIRHGAPPSLGEVQLQLDLCVTSLADRPLDSPTTVARNRMPYACGFVAHWIVDTALRQGPGRAGGNDTRLFALWADMAARDGATAGDALRQAVAPSPAAARALALLLTGSGGDRWPQWAAAITQMGVAARYVGGQDPRVVVAP
;
A
#
# COMPACT_ATOMS: atom_id res chain seq x y z
N MET A 1 -7.75 -64.12 34.90
CA MET A 1 -7.14 -62.98 34.19
C MET A 1 -8.26 -62.17 33.55
N ALA A 2 -8.67 -61.07 34.18
CA ALA A 2 -9.72 -60.18 33.66
C ALA A 2 -9.06 -58.87 33.19
N ALA A 3 -9.19 -58.55 31.91
CA ALA A 3 -8.67 -57.34 31.30
C ALA A 3 -9.72 -56.22 31.42
N ILE A 4 -9.38 -55.14 32.14
CA ILE A 4 -10.19 -53.93 32.24
C ILE A 4 -9.87 -53.06 31.02
N LEU A 5 -10.85 -52.92 30.13
CA LEU A 5 -10.81 -52.04 28.97
C LEU A 5 -11.25 -50.63 29.42
N VAL A 6 -10.29 -49.71 29.60
CA VAL A 6 -10.59 -48.30 29.90
C VAL A 6 -10.90 -47.58 28.59
N PHE A 7 -12.18 -47.31 28.35
CA PHE A 7 -12.63 -46.45 27.25
C PHE A 7 -12.40 -44.98 27.64
N LEU A 8 -11.30 -44.39 27.15
CA LEU A 8 -11.07 -42.95 27.20
C LEU A 8 -11.99 -42.28 26.18
N LEU A 9 -13.17 -41.84 26.63
CA LEU A 9 -14.04 -40.92 25.89
C LEU A 9 -13.33 -39.56 25.80
N PHE A 10 -12.63 -39.32 24.69
CA PHE A 10 -12.19 -37.99 24.31
C PHE A 10 -13.42 -37.15 23.97
N PHE A 11 -13.87 -36.34 24.92
CA PHE A 11 -14.77 -35.23 24.64
C PHE A 11 -14.02 -34.27 23.72
N GLN A 12 -14.30 -34.33 22.42
CA GLN A 12 -13.98 -33.23 21.52
C GLN A 12 -14.86 -32.06 21.91
N ALA A 13 -14.35 -31.21 22.79
CA ALA A 13 -14.93 -29.89 23.02
C ALA A 13 -14.90 -29.17 21.66
N SER A 14 -16.08 -29.03 21.05
CA SER A 14 -16.26 -28.22 19.86
C SER A 14 -15.80 -26.82 20.24
N ALA A 15 -14.68 -26.35 19.68
CA ALA A 15 -14.27 -24.98 19.85
C ALA A 15 -15.43 -24.11 19.33
N GLY A 16 -16.16 -23.48 20.24
CA GLY A 16 -17.27 -22.60 19.87
C GLY A 16 -16.76 -21.53 18.92
N SER A 17 -17.57 -21.17 17.92
CA SER A 17 -17.24 -20.08 17.02
C SER A 17 -16.85 -18.84 17.83
N PRO A 18 -15.79 -18.11 17.43
CA PRO A 18 -15.39 -16.90 18.14
C PRO A 18 -16.57 -15.91 18.21
N PRO A 19 -16.73 -15.16 19.31
CA PRO A 19 -17.74 -14.10 19.40
C PRO A 19 -17.67 -13.19 18.18
N ARG A 20 -18.81 -12.64 17.76
CA ARG A 20 -18.92 -11.79 16.57
C ARG A 20 -19.49 -10.43 16.94
N ALA A 21 -18.89 -9.37 16.41
CA ALA A 21 -19.39 -8.01 16.45
C ALA A 21 -19.75 -7.53 15.03
N ASP A 22 -21.01 -7.17 14.82
CA ASP A 22 -21.48 -6.48 13.62
C ASP A 22 -21.42 -4.96 13.84
N ILE A 23 -20.88 -4.23 12.88
CA ILE A 23 -20.78 -2.76 12.91
C ILE A 23 -21.65 -2.17 11.81
N THR A 24 -22.56 -1.25 12.17
CA THR A 24 -23.26 -0.41 11.20
C THR A 24 -22.72 1.02 11.27
N LEU A 25 -22.35 1.59 10.13
CA LEU A 25 -21.87 2.97 10.04
C LEU A 25 -22.97 3.90 9.53
N SER A 26 -23.11 5.08 10.15
CA SER A 26 -24.05 6.11 9.74
C SER A 26 -23.48 7.51 9.92
N LEU A 27 -23.95 8.45 9.11
CA LEU A 27 -23.52 9.86 9.18
C LEU A 27 -24.25 10.57 10.32
N GLN A 28 -23.53 11.36 11.12
CA GLN A 28 -24.10 12.20 12.18
C GLN A 28 -23.49 13.60 12.12
N GLY A 29 -23.97 14.42 11.18
CA GLY A 29 -23.44 15.78 10.96
C GLY A 29 -21.97 15.75 10.55
N ALA A 30 -21.09 16.31 11.37
CA ALA A 30 -19.64 16.33 11.14
C ALA A 30 -18.91 15.08 11.71
N SER A 31 -19.66 14.12 12.24
CA SER A 31 -19.13 12.92 12.87
C SER A 31 -19.66 11.65 12.19
N LEU A 32 -18.97 10.54 12.40
CA LEU A 32 -19.40 9.21 12.01
C LEU A 32 -19.91 8.46 13.25
N ARG A 33 -21.09 7.88 13.17
CA ARG A 33 -21.64 6.98 14.19
C ARG A 33 -21.36 5.53 13.79
N ALA A 34 -20.82 4.75 14.72
CA ALA A 34 -20.61 3.32 14.57
C ALA A 34 -21.39 2.57 15.65
N ASP A 35 -22.43 1.84 15.24
CA ASP A 35 -23.26 1.02 16.12
C ASP A 35 -22.74 -0.42 16.11
N TYR A 36 -22.34 -0.91 17.27
CA TYR A 36 -21.86 -2.27 17.49
C TYR A 36 -22.98 -3.14 18.05
N ARG A 37 -23.14 -4.32 17.48
CA ARG A 37 -24.01 -5.38 18.00
C ARG A 37 -23.22 -6.69 18.07
N LEU A 38 -23.10 -7.24 19.27
CA LEU A 38 -22.44 -8.51 19.53
C LEU A 38 -23.46 -9.65 19.57
N ASP A 39 -23.08 -10.81 19.06
CA ASP A 39 -23.90 -12.02 19.13
C ASP A 39 -24.00 -12.58 20.57
N GLN A 40 -22.95 -12.38 21.36
CA GLN A 40 -22.84 -12.79 22.75
C GLN A 40 -22.53 -11.59 23.66
N PRO A 41 -22.99 -11.61 24.93
CA PRO A 41 -22.70 -10.53 25.86
C PRO A 41 -21.24 -10.62 26.31
N VAL A 42 -20.56 -9.48 26.38
CA VAL A 42 -19.17 -9.37 26.86
C VAL A 42 -19.09 -8.37 28.00
N THR A 43 -18.14 -8.54 28.91
CA THR A 43 -17.87 -7.56 29.98
C THR A 43 -16.94 -6.44 29.53
N SER A 44 -16.11 -6.71 28.52
CA SER A 44 -15.33 -5.71 27.81
C SER A 44 -15.04 -6.11 26.37
N LEU A 45 -14.73 -5.12 25.53
CA LEU A 45 -14.32 -5.30 24.15
C LEU A 45 -13.13 -4.38 23.85
N HIS A 46 -11.99 -4.95 23.46
CA HIS A 46 -10.87 -4.16 22.95
C HIS A 46 -11.03 -3.89 21.46
N LEU A 47 -10.89 -2.62 21.08
CA LEU A 47 -10.87 -2.17 19.71
C LEU A 47 -9.46 -2.27 19.11
N GLY A 48 -9.35 -1.98 17.83
CA GLY A 48 -8.15 -2.18 17.03
C GLY A 48 -7.04 -1.21 17.37
N GLN A 49 -5.81 -1.71 17.32
CA GLN A 49 -4.63 -0.93 17.66
C GLN A 49 -4.27 0.04 16.53
N GLY A 50 -4.26 1.32 16.89
CA GLY A 50 -3.36 2.33 16.35
C GLY A 50 -2.64 3.01 17.50
N PRO A 51 -1.68 3.91 17.22
CA PRO A 51 -1.09 4.75 18.25
C PRO A 51 -2.18 5.39 19.11
N VAL A 52 -2.23 4.99 20.39
CA VAL A 52 -3.30 5.30 21.36
C VAL A 52 -3.61 6.80 21.41
N ALA A 53 -2.58 7.63 21.18
CA ALA A 53 -2.67 9.07 21.08
C ALA A 53 -3.65 9.56 20.00
N TRP A 54 -4.04 8.74 19.01
CA TRP A 54 -4.89 9.18 17.90
C TRP A 54 -6.38 8.88 18.07
N GLN A 55 -6.76 7.90 18.88
CA GLN A 55 -8.17 7.64 19.13
C GLN A 55 -8.76 8.60 20.17
N ASN A 56 -7.94 9.10 21.09
CA ASN A 56 -8.34 10.11 22.07
C ASN A 56 -7.85 11.50 21.60
N PRO A 57 -8.70 12.55 21.50
CA PRO A 57 -10.13 12.66 21.85
C PRO A 57 -11.10 12.47 20.66
N VAL A 58 -10.66 11.80 19.60
CA VAL A 58 -11.44 11.66 18.35
C VAL A 58 -12.64 10.72 18.52
N TRP A 59 -12.55 9.75 19.43
CA TRP A 59 -13.57 8.73 19.69
C TRP A 59 -14.23 8.98 21.03
N ARG A 60 -15.54 8.74 21.10
CA ARG A 60 -16.26 8.63 22.36
C ARG A 60 -17.33 7.56 22.28
N VAL A 61 -17.58 6.88 23.38
CA VAL A 61 -18.77 6.04 23.52
C VAL A 61 -19.96 6.96 23.78
N ALA A 62 -21.01 6.81 22.97
CA ALA A 62 -22.25 7.57 23.10
C ALA A 62 -23.32 6.84 23.92
N THR A 63 -23.18 5.53 24.11
CA THR A 63 -24.10 4.74 24.91
C THR A 63 -24.01 5.13 26.40
N PRO A 64 -25.12 5.52 27.04
CA PRO A 64 -25.13 5.85 28.46
C PRO A 64 -24.64 4.69 29.34
N GLY A 65 -23.84 5.01 30.36
CA GLY A 65 -23.31 4.01 31.28
C GLY A 65 -22.17 3.16 30.72
N MET A 66 -21.64 3.47 29.53
CA MET A 66 -20.46 2.81 28.96
C MET A 66 -19.28 3.78 28.92
N VAL A 67 -18.06 3.25 29.00
CA VAL A 67 -16.81 4.02 28.97
C VAL A 67 -15.84 3.43 27.95
N LEU A 68 -15.01 4.29 27.35
CA LEU A 68 -13.87 3.91 26.52
C LEU A 68 -12.58 4.36 27.21
N GLN A 69 -11.75 3.41 27.62
CA GLN A 69 -10.46 3.67 28.25
C GLN A 69 -9.42 2.73 27.65
N ASN A 70 -8.27 3.25 27.20
CA ASN A 70 -7.18 2.43 26.64
C ASN A 70 -7.66 1.46 25.53
N GLN A 71 -8.54 1.93 24.64
CA GLN A 71 -9.17 1.14 23.56
C GLN A 71 -10.12 0.04 24.03
N GLU A 72 -10.38 -0.07 25.33
CA GLU A 72 -11.35 -0.99 25.91
C GLU A 72 -12.69 -0.27 26.10
N VAL A 73 -13.75 -0.84 25.53
CA VAL A 73 -15.13 -0.45 25.83
C VAL A 73 -15.66 -1.37 26.93
N ARG A 74 -16.23 -0.79 27.99
CA ARG A 74 -16.86 -1.53 29.09
C ARG A 74 -18.04 -0.76 29.69
N ALA A 75 -18.94 -1.48 30.36
CA ALA A 75 -19.96 -0.86 31.20
C ALA A 75 -19.31 -0.25 32.45
N ALA A 76 -19.73 0.95 32.83
CA ALA A 76 -19.24 1.64 34.02
C ALA A 76 -19.59 0.90 35.32
N ASP A 77 -20.67 0.12 35.30
CA ASP A 77 -21.13 -0.74 36.40
C ASP A 77 -20.57 -2.18 36.33
N GLY A 78 -19.70 -2.48 35.36
CA GLY A 78 -19.08 -3.80 35.16
C GLY A 78 -20.02 -4.88 34.60
N ARG A 79 -21.28 -4.57 34.28
CA ARG A 79 -22.19 -5.56 33.69
C ARG A 79 -21.82 -5.90 32.25
N ALA A 80 -22.19 -7.10 31.84
CA ALA A 80 -22.04 -7.52 30.46
C ALA A 80 -23.00 -6.75 29.53
N PHE A 81 -22.55 -6.49 28.31
CA PHE A 81 -23.29 -5.76 27.28
C PHE A 81 -23.21 -6.48 25.93
N LYS A 82 -24.21 -6.24 25.07
CA LYS A 82 -24.27 -6.75 23.70
C LYS A 82 -24.25 -5.64 22.65
N GLU A 83 -24.42 -4.40 23.06
CA GLU A 83 -24.58 -3.28 22.14
C GLU A 83 -23.92 -2.05 22.73
N PHE A 84 -23.30 -1.26 21.86
CA PHE A 84 -22.83 0.08 22.19
C PHE A 84 -22.64 0.89 20.91
N THR A 85 -22.53 2.20 21.07
CA THR A 85 -22.37 3.15 19.98
C THR A 85 -21.11 3.97 20.20
N LEU A 86 -20.29 4.08 19.17
CA LEU A 86 -19.20 5.03 19.09
C LEU A 86 -19.57 6.23 18.22
N VAL A 87 -19.09 7.40 18.61
CA VAL A 87 -19.07 8.58 17.75
C VAL A 87 -17.62 8.93 17.49
N VAL A 88 -17.28 9.01 16.21
CA VAL A 88 -15.93 9.30 15.70
C VAL A 88 -15.97 10.67 15.03
N ASN A 89 -15.13 11.59 15.49
CA ASN A 89 -14.98 12.92 14.92
C ASN A 89 -13.87 12.97 13.87
N GLU A 90 -13.79 14.05 13.09
CA GLU A 90 -12.68 14.25 12.16
C GLU A 90 -11.34 14.34 12.91
N ASP A 91 -10.33 13.62 12.43
CA ASP A 91 -8.97 13.78 12.91
C ASP A 91 -8.23 14.82 12.04
N ARG A 92 -7.95 15.97 12.64
CA ARG A 92 -7.27 17.09 11.96
C ARG A 92 -5.76 17.09 12.12
N ARG A 93 -5.21 16.15 12.89
CA ARG A 93 -3.77 16.07 13.09
C ARG A 93 -3.11 15.50 11.84
N VAL A 94 -1.94 16.04 11.54
CA VAL A 94 -1.08 15.54 10.46
C VAL A 94 0.16 15.00 11.15
N VAL A 95 0.36 13.68 11.05
CA VAL A 95 1.56 12.99 11.54
C VAL A 95 2.08 12.14 10.39
N ASP A 96 3.39 12.10 10.21
CA ASP A 96 3.97 11.29 9.15
C ASP A 96 3.75 9.79 9.42
N ARG A 97 3.63 8.99 8.35
CA ARG A 97 3.47 7.52 8.38
C ARG A 97 2.34 7.00 9.27
N THR A 98 1.28 7.81 9.36
CA THR A 98 0.16 7.64 10.26
C THR A 98 -1.13 7.78 9.46
N TYR A 99 -2.05 6.84 9.61
CA TYR A 99 -3.39 6.96 9.02
C TYR A 99 -4.32 7.73 9.97
N PRO A 100 -4.82 8.92 9.58
CA PRO A 100 -5.88 9.58 10.34
C PRO A 100 -7.08 8.66 10.49
N VAL A 101 -7.68 8.67 11.68
CA VAL A 101 -8.84 7.83 11.99
C VAL A 101 -10.00 8.11 11.04
N LEU A 102 -10.40 9.37 10.95
CA LEU A 102 -11.55 9.81 10.17
C LEU A 102 -11.14 11.03 9.36
N ILE A 103 -11.35 10.94 8.05
CA ILE A 103 -11.13 12.02 7.10
C ILE A 103 -12.48 12.43 6.53
N ARG A 104 -12.79 13.71 6.60
CA ARG A 104 -13.98 14.26 5.95
C ARG A 104 -13.72 14.49 4.46
N LEU A 105 -14.67 14.07 3.62
CA LEU A 105 -14.72 14.31 2.18
C LEU A 105 -15.94 15.20 1.88
N GLY A 106 -15.85 16.50 2.17
CA GLY A 106 -16.99 17.41 2.02
C GLY A 106 -18.14 17.10 3.00
N ASP A 107 -19.37 17.45 2.64
CA ASP A 107 -20.50 17.40 3.57
C ASP A 107 -21.18 16.03 3.69
N GLY A 108 -20.98 15.14 2.72
CA GLY A 108 -21.73 13.89 2.60
C GLY A 108 -20.87 12.63 2.52
N GLY A 109 -19.57 12.73 2.82
CA GLY A 109 -18.64 11.61 2.70
C GLY A 109 -17.55 11.63 3.76
N PHE A 110 -17.16 10.44 4.21
CA PHE A 110 -16.07 10.22 5.16
C PHE A 110 -15.22 9.03 4.72
N LEU A 111 -13.93 9.05 5.06
CA LEU A 111 -13.11 7.85 5.13
C LEU A 111 -12.82 7.55 6.59
N VAL A 112 -13.11 6.33 7.03
CA VAL A 112 -12.71 5.83 8.35
C VAL A 112 -11.66 4.74 8.17
N TYR A 113 -10.60 4.77 8.97
CA TYR A 113 -9.60 3.69 8.96
C TYR A 113 -10.17 2.48 9.71
N GLY A 114 -10.66 1.51 8.92
CA GLY A 114 -11.36 0.31 9.38
C GLY A 114 -10.62 -0.52 10.45
N PRO A 115 -9.28 -0.65 10.42
CA PRO A 115 -8.56 -1.38 11.47
C PRO A 115 -8.83 -0.87 12.89
N PHE A 116 -9.10 0.42 13.09
CA PHE A 116 -9.45 0.95 14.41
C PHE A 116 -10.84 0.53 14.89
N LEU A 117 -11.75 0.20 13.97
CA LEU A 117 -13.10 -0.26 14.29
C LEU A 117 -13.14 -1.75 14.69
N ARG A 118 -12.11 -2.53 14.35
CA ARG A 118 -12.06 -3.98 14.58
C ARG A 118 -11.93 -4.31 16.06
N ALA A 119 -12.64 -5.33 16.53
CA ALA A 119 -12.35 -5.93 17.82
C ALA A 119 -11.07 -6.78 17.76
N THR A 120 -10.28 -6.78 18.85
CA THR A 120 -8.99 -7.49 18.94
C THR A 120 -9.00 -8.66 19.95
N SER A 121 -10.01 -8.75 20.82
CA SER A 121 -10.12 -9.77 21.88
C SER A 121 -10.65 -11.13 21.40
N GLY A 122 -10.16 -11.63 20.25
CA GLY A 122 -10.66 -12.88 19.66
C GLY A 122 -12.10 -12.78 19.12
N THR A 123 -12.65 -11.57 19.03
CA THR A 123 -13.98 -11.29 18.47
C THR A 123 -13.86 -11.01 16.97
N ALA A 124 -14.52 -11.80 16.14
CA ALA A 124 -14.64 -11.52 14.71
C ALA A 124 -15.44 -10.21 14.50
N THR A 125 -14.98 -9.34 13.61
CA THR A 125 -15.67 -8.08 13.32
C THR A 125 -16.11 -8.02 11.87
N LEU A 126 -17.36 -7.67 11.64
CA LEU A 126 -17.93 -7.55 10.30
C LEU A 126 -18.59 -6.18 10.13
N LEU A 127 -18.37 -5.55 8.97
CA LEU A 127 -19.09 -4.35 8.59
C LEU A 127 -20.44 -4.76 8.01
N ALA A 128 -21.51 -4.54 8.77
CA ALA A 128 -22.87 -4.77 8.33
C ALA A 128 -23.32 -3.65 7.37
N LYS A 129 -24.25 -4.02 6.47
CA LYS A 129 -24.85 -3.06 5.55
C LYS A 129 -25.75 -2.08 6.31
N GLY A 130 -25.41 -0.79 6.23
CA GLY A 130 -26.19 0.30 6.81
C GLY A 130 -27.15 0.96 5.83
N SER A 131 -27.67 2.12 6.25
CA SER A 131 -28.50 3.01 5.41
C SER A 131 -27.70 3.82 4.40
N VAL A 132 -26.38 3.93 4.60
CA VAL A 132 -25.46 4.64 3.72
C VAL A 132 -24.50 3.65 3.04
N PRO A 133 -24.14 3.89 1.76
CA PRO A 133 -23.12 3.10 1.08
C PRO A 133 -21.78 3.08 1.83
N THR A 134 -21.15 1.91 1.84
CA THR A 134 -19.78 1.72 2.30
C THR A 134 -18.93 1.08 1.20
N LEU A 135 -17.65 1.46 1.11
CA LEU A 135 -16.67 0.86 0.21
C LEU A 135 -15.28 0.79 0.88
N PRO A 136 -14.53 -0.31 0.80
CA PRO A 136 -14.94 -1.60 0.26
C PRO A 136 -16.00 -2.24 1.17
N ASP A 137 -16.77 -3.17 0.64
CA ASP A 137 -17.76 -3.95 1.38
C ASP A 137 -17.22 -5.37 1.69
N GLY A 138 -18.00 -6.13 2.46
CA GLY A 138 -17.67 -7.51 2.84
C GLY A 138 -16.41 -7.65 3.70
N ASP A 139 -15.74 -8.80 3.58
CA ASP A 139 -14.63 -9.21 4.46
C ASP A 139 -13.36 -8.35 4.30
N SER A 140 -13.30 -7.55 3.23
CA SER A 140 -12.19 -6.64 2.96
C SER A 140 -12.38 -5.25 3.56
N ALA A 141 -13.62 -4.89 3.94
CA ALA A 141 -14.01 -3.56 4.38
C ALA A 141 -13.07 -3.01 5.45
N LEU A 142 -12.88 -3.75 6.54
CA LEU A 142 -12.14 -3.26 7.70
C LEU A 142 -10.61 -3.48 7.62
N ARG A 143 -10.07 -3.88 6.47
CA ARG A 143 -8.62 -4.09 6.31
C ARG A 143 -7.85 -2.78 6.12
N GLY A 144 -8.50 -1.67 5.77
CA GLY A 144 -7.90 -0.35 5.65
C GLY A 144 -8.97 0.74 5.63
N TYR A 145 -8.84 1.76 4.78
CA TYR A 145 -9.87 2.80 4.69
C TYR A 145 -11.20 2.26 4.17
N VAL A 146 -12.27 2.76 4.77
CA VAL A 146 -13.66 2.57 4.35
C VAL A 146 -14.27 3.93 4.06
N PHE A 147 -14.71 4.13 2.83
CA PHE A 147 -15.62 5.22 2.47
C PHE A 147 -17.00 4.96 3.04
N VAL A 148 -17.60 5.99 3.65
CA VAL A 148 -18.98 6.02 4.12
C VAL A 148 -19.61 7.32 3.64
N GLY A 149 -20.62 7.24 2.79
CA GLY A 149 -21.22 8.46 2.25
C GLY A 149 -22.23 8.26 1.14
N ALA A 150 -22.73 9.37 0.61
CA ALA A 150 -23.78 9.36 -0.40
C ALA A 150 -23.33 8.68 -1.72
N PRO A 151 -24.23 7.98 -2.45
CA PRO A 151 -23.87 7.28 -3.68
C PRO A 151 -23.27 8.16 -4.78
N ASN A 152 -23.63 9.45 -4.81
CA ASN A 152 -23.15 10.41 -5.82
C ASN A 152 -21.66 10.79 -5.67
N TYR A 153 -20.99 10.31 -4.62
CA TYR A 153 -19.53 10.40 -4.48
C TYR A 153 -18.81 9.34 -5.31
N ILE A 154 -19.51 8.28 -5.71
CA ILE A 154 -18.93 7.09 -6.32
C ILE A 154 -19.20 7.15 -7.83
N ALA A 155 -18.13 7.13 -8.61
CA ALA A 155 -18.19 7.03 -10.06
C ALA A 155 -17.18 5.98 -10.55
N PRO A 156 -17.34 5.41 -11.76
CA PRO A 156 -16.25 4.65 -12.36
C PRO A 156 -15.04 5.58 -12.63
N VAL A 157 -13.82 5.03 -12.53
CA VAL A 157 -12.60 5.76 -12.95
C VAL A 157 -12.65 6.03 -14.46
N ASP A 158 -13.12 5.07 -15.25
CA ASP A 158 -13.35 5.19 -16.70
C ASP A 158 -14.80 4.78 -17.01
N ALA A 159 -15.62 5.71 -17.48
CA ALA A 159 -17.03 5.45 -17.79
C ALA A 159 -17.23 4.38 -18.88
N ARG A 160 -16.24 4.17 -19.75
CA ARG A 160 -16.28 3.15 -20.80
C ARG A 160 -15.85 1.77 -20.31
N ARG A 161 -15.16 1.71 -19.16
CA ARG A 161 -14.63 0.49 -18.54
C ARG A 161 -14.88 0.54 -17.02
N PRO A 162 -16.15 0.48 -16.59
CA PRO A 162 -16.54 0.67 -15.19
C PRO A 162 -15.98 -0.41 -14.26
N ASP A 163 -15.56 -1.55 -14.81
CA ASP A 163 -14.93 -2.64 -14.10
C ASP A 163 -13.48 -2.34 -13.68
N LEU A 164 -12.80 -1.34 -14.28
CA LEU A 164 -11.40 -1.03 -13.99
C LEU A 164 -11.16 -0.59 -12.54
N GLY A 165 -12.07 0.20 -12.00
CA GLY A 165 -11.92 0.84 -10.70
C GLY A 165 -13.02 1.85 -10.43
N ARG A 166 -13.17 2.20 -9.15
CA ARG A 166 -14.10 3.22 -8.67
C ARG A 166 -13.33 4.44 -8.19
N LEU A 167 -13.81 5.63 -8.54
CA LEU A 167 -13.38 6.91 -8.01
C LEU A 167 -14.40 7.38 -6.97
N VAL A 168 -13.92 7.64 -5.76
CA VAL A 168 -14.65 8.28 -4.68
C VAL A 168 -14.17 9.73 -4.58
N ALA A 169 -15.02 10.68 -4.89
CA ALA A 169 -14.68 12.10 -4.81
C ALA A 169 -15.92 12.93 -4.47
N ARG A 170 -15.73 14.18 -4.03
CA ARG A 170 -16.86 15.07 -3.81
C ARG A 170 -17.64 15.30 -5.12
N PRO A 171 -18.98 15.38 -5.09
CA PRO A 171 -19.78 15.63 -6.28
C PRO A 171 -19.48 16.97 -6.97
N ASP A 172 -18.96 17.94 -6.22
CA ASP A 172 -18.57 19.27 -6.71
C ASP A 172 -17.09 19.36 -7.12
N LEU A 173 -16.41 18.22 -7.29
CA LEU A 173 -15.06 18.19 -7.83
C LEU A 173 -15.03 18.89 -9.21
N PRO A 174 -14.08 19.82 -9.47
CA PRO A 174 -14.00 20.50 -10.75
C PRO A 174 -13.93 19.52 -11.94
N PRO A 175 -14.81 19.65 -12.95
CA PRO A 175 -14.85 18.73 -14.08
C PRO A 175 -13.51 18.59 -14.81
N GLN A 176 -12.75 19.68 -14.90
CA GLN A 176 -11.43 19.69 -15.53
C GLN A 176 -10.42 18.78 -14.83
N TRP A 177 -10.46 18.71 -13.49
CA TRP A 177 -9.60 17.79 -12.75
C TRP A 177 -9.89 16.34 -13.13
N LYS A 178 -11.18 15.98 -13.18
CA LYS A 178 -11.61 14.64 -13.59
C LYS A 178 -11.16 14.33 -15.01
N ALA A 179 -11.30 15.28 -15.93
CA ALA A 179 -10.87 15.12 -17.32
C ALA A 179 -9.37 14.87 -17.47
N GLU A 180 -8.54 15.36 -16.53
CA GLU A 180 -7.09 15.24 -16.62
C GLU A 180 -6.48 14.08 -15.82
N VAL A 181 -7.03 13.79 -14.65
CA VAL A 181 -6.48 12.76 -13.75
C VAL A 181 -7.06 11.39 -14.03
N ALA A 182 -8.36 11.30 -14.35
CA ALA A 182 -9.00 10.02 -14.61
C ALA A 182 -8.35 9.24 -15.76
N PRO A 183 -7.91 9.85 -16.87
CA PRO A 183 -7.20 9.12 -17.93
C PRO A 183 -5.90 8.47 -17.44
N GLY A 184 -5.07 9.18 -16.66
CA GLY A 184 -3.83 8.63 -16.12
C GLY A 184 -4.06 7.48 -15.14
N LEU A 185 -5.07 7.60 -14.27
CA LEU A 185 -5.51 6.50 -13.41
C LEU A 185 -6.02 5.30 -14.21
N ALA A 186 -6.87 5.53 -15.22
CA ALA A 186 -7.44 4.48 -16.06
C ALA A 186 -6.36 3.75 -16.88
N GLU A 187 -5.35 4.48 -17.36
CA GLU A 187 -4.20 3.94 -18.06
C GLU A 187 -3.37 3.04 -17.14
N ALA A 188 -2.95 3.54 -15.97
CA ALA A 188 -2.19 2.74 -15.00
C ALA A 188 -2.96 1.49 -14.55
N LEU A 189 -4.25 1.63 -14.20
CA LEU A 189 -5.10 0.51 -13.81
C LEU A 189 -5.20 -0.55 -14.92
N ALA A 190 -5.44 -0.13 -16.16
CA ALA A 190 -5.51 -1.05 -17.29
C ALA A 190 -4.16 -1.74 -17.53
N TYR A 191 -3.06 -0.99 -17.46
CA TYR A 191 -1.72 -1.50 -17.65
C TYR A 191 -1.36 -2.60 -16.65
N TYR A 192 -1.60 -2.34 -15.36
CA TYR A 192 -1.28 -3.29 -14.29
C TYR A 192 -2.24 -4.47 -14.24
N ARG A 193 -3.54 -4.29 -14.48
CA ARG A 193 -4.50 -5.42 -14.53
C ARG A 193 -4.19 -6.44 -15.61
N GLN A 194 -3.58 -6.01 -16.71
CA GLN A 194 -3.13 -6.93 -17.76
C GLN A 194 -1.92 -7.79 -17.33
N ARG A 195 -1.21 -7.39 -16.28
CA ARG A 195 0.11 -7.93 -15.91
C ARG A 195 0.15 -8.56 -14.52
N LEU A 196 -0.70 -8.07 -13.62
CA LEU A 196 -0.77 -8.48 -12.23
C LEU A 196 -2.19 -8.94 -11.91
N PRO A 197 -2.36 -10.10 -11.25
CA PRO A 197 -3.66 -10.51 -10.79
C PRO A 197 -4.17 -9.53 -9.71
N LEU A 198 -5.46 -9.23 -9.74
CA LEU A 198 -6.12 -8.61 -8.60
C LEU A 198 -6.20 -9.65 -7.48
N ARG A 199 -5.66 -9.32 -6.30
CA ARG A 199 -5.82 -10.16 -5.11
C ARG A 199 -7.23 -9.95 -4.54
N ASP A 200 -7.84 -11.03 -4.09
CA ASP A 200 -9.15 -11.05 -3.42
C ASP A 200 -10.33 -10.46 -4.23
N GLY A 201 -10.19 -10.31 -5.55
CA GLY A 201 -11.24 -9.79 -6.42
C GLY A 201 -11.65 -8.33 -6.12
N VAL A 202 -10.87 -7.60 -5.32
CA VAL A 202 -11.23 -6.25 -4.91
C VAL A 202 -11.02 -5.28 -6.07
N THR A 203 -12.10 -4.62 -6.49
CA THR A 203 -12.03 -3.54 -7.46
C THR A 203 -11.25 -2.36 -6.86
N PRO A 204 -10.20 -1.86 -7.52
CA PRO A 204 -9.47 -0.66 -7.08
C PRO A 204 -10.40 0.50 -6.73
N ILE A 205 -10.24 1.07 -5.52
CA ILE A 205 -10.96 2.27 -5.10
C ILE A 205 -9.95 3.41 -4.96
N VAL A 206 -10.11 4.46 -5.75
CA VAL A 206 -9.31 5.68 -5.62
C VAL A 206 -10.15 6.73 -4.93
N VAL A 207 -9.68 7.27 -3.82
CA VAL A 207 -10.33 8.36 -3.10
C VAL A 207 -9.57 9.64 -3.35
N TYR A 208 -10.28 10.67 -3.80
CA TYR A 208 -9.73 12.01 -3.96
C TYR A 208 -10.01 12.87 -2.72
N LYS A 209 -8.97 13.45 -2.15
CA LYS A 209 -9.05 14.46 -1.09
C LYS A 209 -8.37 15.75 -1.53
N ASP A 210 -9.16 16.81 -1.62
CA ASP A 210 -8.67 18.16 -1.86
C ASP A 210 -7.97 18.74 -0.62
N ARG A 211 -6.88 19.46 -0.82
CA ARG A 211 -6.10 20.13 0.23
C ARG A 211 -5.74 21.55 -0.21
N PRO A 212 -5.74 22.53 0.70
CA PRO A 212 -5.31 23.89 0.36
C PRO A 212 -3.81 23.94 0.04
N ASP A 213 -2.99 23.27 0.87
CA ASP A 213 -1.53 23.27 0.77
C ASP A 213 -1.02 22.51 -0.46
N PRO A 214 0.14 22.87 -1.05
CA PRO A 214 0.73 22.12 -2.14
C PRO A 214 1.10 20.70 -1.70
N VAL A 215 0.33 19.73 -2.17
CA VAL A 215 0.57 18.31 -1.90
C VAL A 215 0.14 17.47 -3.09
N LEU A 216 0.94 16.46 -3.40
CA LEU A 216 0.54 15.36 -4.26
C LEU A 216 1.09 14.10 -3.59
N ARG A 217 0.20 13.33 -2.97
CA ARG A 217 0.57 12.15 -2.19
C ARG A 217 -0.50 11.09 -2.33
N GLY A 218 -0.12 9.85 -2.64
CA GLY A 218 -0.98 8.69 -2.43
C GLY A 218 -0.65 8.00 -1.12
N ASN A 219 -1.62 7.26 -0.59
CA ASN A 219 -1.36 6.18 0.35
C ASN A 219 -2.32 5.04 0.02
N VAL A 220 -1.79 3.83 -0.10
CA VAL A 220 -2.59 2.64 -0.30
C VAL A 220 -2.73 1.92 1.03
N THR A 221 -3.97 1.66 1.46
CA THR A 221 -4.24 0.90 2.67
C THR A 221 -4.72 -0.50 2.34
N GLY A 222 -4.79 -1.40 3.34
CA GLY A 222 -5.53 -2.65 3.23
C GLY A 222 -6.95 -2.46 2.67
N GLY A 223 -7.52 -3.50 2.06
CA GLY A 223 -8.88 -3.47 1.50
C GLY A 223 -9.04 -2.90 0.07
N GLY A 224 -7.97 -2.59 -0.66
CA GLY A 224 -8.09 -2.18 -2.08
C GLY A 224 -8.22 -0.66 -2.33
N MET A 225 -8.01 0.17 -1.30
CA MET A 225 -8.19 1.63 -1.39
C MET A 225 -6.86 2.41 -1.51
N LEU A 226 -6.83 3.35 -2.45
CA LEU A 226 -5.81 4.40 -2.64
C LEU A 226 -6.40 5.74 -2.22
N LEU A 227 -5.87 6.37 -1.17
CA LEU A 227 -6.15 7.76 -0.84
C LEU A 227 -5.18 8.69 -1.57
N LEU A 228 -5.68 9.42 -2.57
CA LEU A 228 -4.96 10.46 -3.30
C LEU A 228 -5.27 11.83 -2.70
N GLN A 229 -4.26 12.48 -2.13
CA GLN A 229 -4.33 13.83 -1.59
C GLN A 229 -3.69 14.80 -2.59
N VAL A 230 -4.46 15.79 -3.03
CA VAL A 230 -4.04 16.77 -4.04
C VAL A 230 -4.32 18.17 -3.53
N GLY A 231 -3.33 19.06 -3.64
CA GLY A 231 -3.44 20.42 -3.15
C GLY A 231 -2.48 21.41 -3.82
N GLY A 232 -2.70 22.70 -3.59
CA GLY A 232 -1.93 23.80 -4.20
C GLY A 232 -1.84 23.71 -5.72
N VAL A 233 -0.60 23.79 -6.25
CA VAL A 233 -0.34 23.77 -7.71
C VAL A 233 -0.82 22.50 -8.40
N TRP A 234 -0.95 21.39 -7.68
CA TRP A 234 -1.42 20.11 -8.22
C TRP A 234 -2.94 20.04 -8.43
N ARG A 235 -3.70 20.99 -7.85
CA ARG A 235 -5.15 21.14 -8.08
C ARG A 235 -5.46 21.68 -9.46
N VAL A 236 -4.51 22.42 -10.04
CA VAL A 236 -4.67 23.08 -11.33
C VAL A 236 -4.02 22.20 -12.39
N PRO A 237 -4.83 21.53 -13.23
CA PRO A 237 -4.48 21.17 -14.59
C PRO A 237 -3.41 22.03 -15.28
N ARG A 238 -2.19 21.49 -15.44
CA ARG A 238 -1.08 22.14 -16.16
C ARG A 238 -0.33 21.10 -16.99
N LEU A 239 0.04 21.47 -18.21
CA LEU A 239 0.74 20.55 -19.12
C LEU A 239 2.13 20.20 -18.61
N GLU A 240 2.79 21.16 -17.95
CA GLU A 240 4.16 21.05 -17.46
C GLU A 240 4.32 20.04 -16.33
N ILE A 241 3.27 19.84 -15.51
CA ILE A 241 3.30 18.90 -14.36
C ILE A 241 2.66 17.55 -14.68
N ARG A 242 2.10 17.41 -15.89
CA ARG A 242 1.37 16.20 -16.30
C ARG A 242 2.26 14.95 -16.27
N PRO A 243 3.53 14.97 -16.73
CA PRO A 243 4.40 13.79 -16.66
C PRO A 243 4.63 13.32 -15.22
N GLU A 244 4.97 14.23 -14.31
CA GLU A 244 5.22 13.93 -12.89
C GLU A 244 3.96 13.44 -12.20
N ARG A 245 2.82 14.09 -12.48
CA ARG A 245 1.51 13.66 -11.99
C ARG A 245 1.20 12.24 -12.46
N ASN A 246 1.31 11.97 -13.75
CA ASN A 246 0.97 10.66 -14.31
C ASN A 246 1.91 9.57 -13.78
N ARG A 247 3.20 9.86 -13.62
CA ARG A 247 4.16 8.95 -12.98
C ARG A 247 3.76 8.65 -11.54
N LEU A 248 3.41 9.65 -10.74
CA LEU A 248 2.97 9.43 -9.37
C LEU A 248 1.64 8.65 -9.32
N LEU A 249 0.68 8.96 -10.19
CA LEU A 249 -0.56 8.16 -10.26
C LEU A 249 -0.27 6.69 -10.58
N ALA A 250 0.63 6.42 -11.53
CA ALA A 250 1.04 5.05 -11.84
C ALA A 250 1.75 4.38 -10.67
N HIS A 251 2.65 5.08 -9.98
CA HIS A 251 3.34 4.62 -8.77
C HIS A 251 2.34 4.17 -7.69
N GLU A 252 1.38 5.03 -7.38
CA GLU A 252 0.40 4.78 -6.33
C GLU A 252 -0.61 3.69 -6.72
N VAL A 253 -0.97 3.59 -8.01
CA VAL A 253 -1.81 2.51 -8.51
C VAL A 253 -1.07 1.17 -8.44
N PHE A 254 0.24 1.12 -8.70
CA PHE A 254 1.01 -0.12 -8.60
C PHE A 254 0.97 -0.72 -7.18
N HIS A 255 0.98 0.12 -6.15
CA HIS A 255 0.84 -0.29 -4.75
C HIS A 255 -0.48 -1.01 -4.46
N LEU A 256 -1.53 -0.84 -5.29
CA LEU A 256 -2.77 -1.62 -5.17
C LEU A 256 -2.57 -3.11 -5.53
N PHE A 257 -1.57 -3.44 -6.34
CA PHE A 257 -1.31 -4.80 -6.84
C PHE A 257 -0.19 -5.52 -6.09
N LEU A 258 0.90 -4.83 -5.72
CA LEU A 258 2.06 -5.47 -5.06
C LEU A 258 1.86 -5.72 -3.55
N ARG A 259 0.69 -5.36 -2.99
CA ARG A 259 0.34 -5.31 -1.55
C ARG A 259 1.12 -6.27 -0.63
N ARG A 260 2.20 -5.74 -0.05
CA ARG A 260 2.88 -6.24 1.16
C ARG A 260 3.27 -5.13 2.14
N HIS A 261 2.72 -3.92 1.98
CA HIS A 261 2.98 -2.76 2.84
C HIS A 261 2.79 -3.01 4.35
N ASP A 262 1.95 -3.98 4.72
CA ASP A 262 1.64 -4.29 6.12
C ASP A 262 2.50 -5.45 6.70
N ASN A 263 3.35 -6.09 5.89
CA ASN A 263 4.22 -7.18 6.33
C ASN A 263 5.64 -6.65 6.53
N ALA A 264 6.19 -6.84 7.73
CA ALA A 264 7.54 -6.39 8.11
C ALA A 264 8.67 -6.97 7.22
N ASP A 265 8.40 -8.04 6.48
CA ASP A 265 9.38 -8.75 5.64
C ASP A 265 9.60 -8.11 4.26
N PHE A 266 8.89 -7.03 3.93
CA PHE A 266 9.02 -6.34 2.64
C PHE A 266 9.72 -4.99 2.80
N PRO A 267 11.01 -4.86 2.44
CA PRO A 267 11.74 -3.64 2.69
C PRO A 267 11.22 -2.48 1.82
N ASP A 268 11.24 -1.26 2.36
CA ASP A 268 10.75 -0.05 1.67
C ASP A 268 11.33 0.10 0.26
N TRP A 269 12.60 -0.23 0.06
CA TRP A 269 13.24 -0.11 -1.25
C TRP A 269 12.62 -1.02 -2.30
N MET A 270 12.13 -2.19 -1.89
CA MET A 270 11.44 -3.10 -2.78
C MET A 270 10.07 -2.56 -3.13
N ASN A 271 9.30 -2.10 -2.13
CA ASN A 271 7.97 -1.52 -2.36
C ASN A 271 8.05 -0.26 -3.24
N GLU A 272 8.79 0.74 -2.78
CA GLU A 272 8.84 2.05 -3.40
C GLU A 272 9.64 2.04 -4.70
N GLY A 273 10.77 1.32 -4.74
CA GLY A 273 11.58 1.20 -5.96
C GLY A 273 10.90 0.40 -7.07
N ALA A 274 10.17 -0.67 -6.73
CA ALA A 274 9.35 -1.39 -7.71
C ALA A 274 8.24 -0.50 -8.27
N ALA A 275 7.54 0.23 -7.40
CA ALA A 275 6.50 1.16 -7.80
C ALA A 275 7.02 2.26 -8.73
N ASP A 276 8.19 2.83 -8.43
CA ASP A 276 8.78 3.90 -9.21
C ASP A 276 9.27 3.38 -10.58
N TYR A 277 9.85 2.17 -10.61
CA TYR A 277 10.24 1.51 -11.87
C TYR A 277 9.02 1.15 -12.72
N ALA A 278 7.99 0.55 -12.11
CA ALA A 278 6.74 0.17 -12.76
C ALA A 278 5.98 1.38 -13.28
N ALA A 279 5.99 2.50 -12.57
CA ALA A 279 5.41 3.76 -13.03
C ALA A 279 6.08 4.24 -14.31
N GLY A 280 7.41 4.20 -14.37
CA GLY A 280 8.16 4.49 -15.59
C GLY A 280 7.78 3.58 -16.75
N LEU A 281 7.59 2.28 -16.50
CA LEU A 281 7.15 1.33 -17.53
C LEU A 281 5.74 1.68 -18.08
N VAL A 282 4.80 2.11 -17.23
CA VAL A 282 3.48 2.58 -17.70
C VAL A 282 3.64 3.75 -18.66
N ILE A 283 4.39 4.79 -18.25
CA ILE A 283 4.61 6.00 -19.05
C ILE A 283 5.29 5.70 -20.40
N ARG A 284 6.14 4.68 -20.43
CA ARG A 284 6.87 4.25 -21.64
C ARG A 284 6.23 3.05 -22.34
N HIS A 285 4.99 2.68 -21.98
CA HIS A 285 4.28 1.54 -22.53
C HIS A 285 5.09 0.23 -22.57
N GLY A 286 5.85 -0.03 -21.51
CA GLY A 286 6.66 -1.24 -21.31
C GLY A 286 8.10 -1.16 -21.80
N ALA A 287 8.49 -0.04 -22.43
CA ALA A 287 9.89 0.17 -22.81
C ALA A 287 10.76 0.47 -21.57
N PRO A 288 12.01 -0.03 -21.55
CA PRO A 288 12.94 0.21 -20.45
C PRO A 288 13.27 1.72 -20.32
N PRO A 289 13.75 2.17 -19.15
CA PRO A 289 14.19 3.55 -18.98
C PRO A 289 15.37 3.87 -19.90
N SER A 290 15.50 5.16 -20.24
CA SER A 290 16.72 5.65 -20.90
C SER A 290 17.92 5.57 -19.94
N LEU A 291 19.14 5.48 -20.47
CA LEU A 291 20.34 5.52 -19.62
C LEU A 291 20.49 6.84 -18.86
N GLY A 292 19.95 7.95 -19.37
CA GLY A 292 19.91 9.22 -18.64
C GLY A 292 19.02 9.17 -17.40
N GLU A 293 17.87 8.48 -17.48
CA GLU A 293 17.00 8.25 -16.31
C GLU A 293 17.66 7.30 -15.32
N VAL A 294 18.30 6.23 -15.81
CA VAL A 294 19.09 5.31 -14.96
C VAL A 294 20.22 6.05 -14.25
N GLN A 295 20.96 6.91 -14.95
CA GLN A 295 22.04 7.72 -14.40
C GLN A 295 21.55 8.59 -13.24
N LEU A 296 20.42 9.30 -13.42
CA LEU A 296 19.85 10.15 -12.37
C LEU A 296 19.52 9.35 -11.10
N GLN A 297 18.89 8.18 -11.25
CA GLN A 297 18.56 7.31 -10.11
C GLN A 297 19.81 6.69 -9.48
N LEU A 298 20.81 6.36 -10.29
CA LEU A 298 22.08 5.82 -9.84
C LEU A 298 22.89 6.83 -9.02
N ASP A 299 22.98 8.09 -9.47
CA ASP A 299 23.67 9.15 -8.73
C ASP A 299 23.03 9.39 -7.35
N LEU A 300 21.69 9.44 -7.31
CA LEU A 300 20.94 9.50 -6.05
C LEU A 300 21.18 8.28 -5.16
N CYS A 301 21.26 7.09 -5.76
CA CYS A 301 21.48 5.87 -5.02
C CYS A 301 22.89 5.78 -4.42
N VAL A 302 23.93 6.05 -5.22
CA VAL A 302 25.33 6.05 -4.78
C VAL A 302 25.51 7.02 -3.61
N THR A 303 25.01 8.24 -3.77
CA THR A 303 25.06 9.29 -2.73
C THR A 303 24.31 8.88 -1.47
N SER A 304 23.14 8.23 -1.61
CA SER A 304 22.30 7.87 -0.47
C SER A 304 22.83 6.68 0.32
N LEU A 305 23.35 5.66 -0.37
CA LEU A 305 23.89 4.46 0.26
C LEU A 305 25.29 4.68 0.83
N ALA A 306 26.13 5.47 0.15
CA ALA A 306 27.54 5.65 0.48
C ALA A 306 28.29 4.31 0.57
N ASP A 307 28.61 3.85 1.77
CA ASP A 307 29.29 2.58 2.09
C ASP A 307 28.34 1.49 2.64
N ARG A 308 27.04 1.79 2.79
CA ARG A 308 26.05 0.88 3.40
C ARG A 308 25.29 0.04 2.37
N PRO A 309 24.97 -1.22 2.66
CA PRO A 309 24.13 -2.05 1.81
C PRO A 309 22.67 -1.56 1.79
N LEU A 310 21.96 -1.81 0.68
CA LEU A 310 20.54 -1.46 0.54
C LEU A 310 19.66 -2.26 1.51
N ASP A 311 19.99 -3.53 1.77
CA ASP A 311 19.24 -4.40 2.70
C ASP A 311 19.56 -4.15 4.19
N SER A 312 20.35 -3.13 4.52
CA SER A 312 20.63 -2.83 5.93
C SER A 312 19.42 -2.19 6.63
N PRO A 313 19.03 -2.66 7.83
CA PRO A 313 17.94 -2.07 8.62
C PRO A 313 18.16 -0.60 8.95
N THR A 314 19.42 -0.14 9.05
CA THR A 314 19.75 1.27 9.37
C THR A 314 19.56 2.20 8.17
N THR A 315 19.35 1.66 6.97
CA THR A 315 19.25 2.43 5.72
C THR A 315 17.78 2.83 5.41
N VAL A 316 16.81 2.20 6.08
CA VAL A 316 15.35 2.39 5.94
C VAL A 316 14.90 3.83 6.31
N ALA A 317 15.72 4.62 7.01
CA ALA A 317 15.32 5.92 7.55
C ALA A 317 15.51 7.15 6.63
N ARG A 318 16.02 7.03 5.38
CA ARG A 318 16.26 8.19 4.50
C ARG A 318 15.28 8.26 3.33
N ASN A 319 14.43 9.29 3.33
CA ASN A 319 13.20 9.43 2.51
C ASN A 319 13.29 9.13 0.99
N ARG A 320 14.44 9.29 0.31
CA ARG A 320 14.54 9.05 -1.15
C ARG A 320 15.30 7.78 -1.54
N MET A 321 16.06 7.20 -0.62
CA MET A 321 16.89 6.04 -0.93
C MET A 321 16.07 4.81 -1.39
N PRO A 322 14.94 4.47 -0.75
CA PRO A 322 14.12 3.34 -1.18
C PRO A 322 13.74 3.41 -2.67
N TYR A 323 13.36 4.60 -3.13
CA TYR A 323 12.96 4.88 -4.50
C TYR A 323 14.13 4.70 -5.47
N ALA A 324 15.20 5.48 -5.29
CA ALA A 324 16.29 5.52 -6.26
C ALA A 324 17.08 4.21 -6.34
N CYS A 325 17.43 3.62 -5.19
CA CYS A 325 18.19 2.39 -5.18
C CYS A 325 17.34 1.18 -5.56
N GLY A 326 16.08 1.13 -5.13
CA GLY A 326 15.17 0.09 -5.57
C GLY A 326 14.90 0.17 -7.07
N PHE A 327 14.76 1.37 -7.65
CA PHE A 327 14.67 1.56 -9.10
C PHE A 327 15.87 0.94 -9.82
N VAL A 328 17.09 1.22 -9.36
CA VAL A 328 18.33 0.65 -9.95
C VAL A 328 18.36 -0.88 -9.81
N ALA A 329 17.94 -1.43 -8.65
CA ALA A 329 17.83 -2.87 -8.46
C ALA A 329 16.87 -3.51 -9.47
N HIS A 330 15.68 -2.93 -9.66
CA HIS A 330 14.70 -3.41 -10.62
C HIS A 330 15.15 -3.24 -12.08
N TRP A 331 15.90 -2.19 -12.40
CA TRP A 331 16.52 -2.03 -13.71
C TRP A 331 17.54 -3.14 -14.03
N ILE A 332 18.40 -3.51 -13.08
CA ILE A 332 19.34 -4.64 -13.25
C ILE A 332 18.57 -5.93 -13.55
N VAL A 333 17.51 -6.19 -12.78
CA VAL A 333 16.68 -7.39 -12.91
C VAL A 333 15.96 -7.39 -14.27
N ASP A 334 15.30 -6.30 -14.65
CA ASP A 334 14.59 -6.18 -15.92
C ASP A 334 15.55 -6.36 -17.11
N THR A 335 16.73 -5.74 -17.05
CA THR A 335 17.78 -5.89 -18.07
C THR A 335 18.20 -7.35 -18.23
N ALA A 336 18.46 -8.06 -17.13
CA ALA A 336 18.82 -9.48 -17.16
C ALA A 336 17.68 -10.37 -17.71
N LEU A 337 16.44 -10.11 -17.28
CA LEU A 337 15.25 -10.80 -17.75
C LEU A 337 15.00 -10.56 -19.25
N ARG A 338 15.45 -9.42 -19.79
CA ARG A 338 15.47 -9.07 -21.22
C ARG A 338 16.74 -9.51 -21.99
N GLN A 339 17.83 -9.99 -21.34
CA GLN A 339 19.11 -10.45 -21.98
C GLN A 339 19.56 -11.98 -21.99
N GLY A 340 19.21 -12.86 -21.04
CA GLY A 340 19.11 -14.38 -21.19
C GLY A 340 18.27 -15.14 -22.30
N PRO A 341 17.89 -16.43 -22.14
CA PRO A 341 17.37 -17.26 -23.26
C PRO A 341 15.86 -17.12 -23.58
N GLY A 342 15.46 -17.33 -24.86
CA GLY A 342 14.06 -17.46 -25.32
C GLY A 342 13.35 -16.17 -25.80
N ARG A 343 14.03 -15.32 -26.59
CA ARG A 343 13.75 -13.87 -26.65
C ARG A 343 13.33 -13.27 -27.98
N ALA A 344 12.12 -13.59 -28.39
CA ALA A 344 11.38 -12.77 -29.33
C ALA A 344 10.30 -11.99 -28.57
N GLY A 345 10.47 -10.67 -28.42
CA GLY A 345 9.47 -9.76 -27.87
C GLY A 345 9.84 -9.16 -26.51
N GLY A 346 10.62 -8.08 -26.53
CA GLY A 346 11.07 -7.32 -25.35
C GLY A 346 9.95 -6.62 -24.57
N ASN A 347 9.03 -7.39 -23.99
CA ASN A 347 8.02 -6.89 -23.08
C ASN A 347 8.46 -7.04 -21.61
N ASP A 348 7.74 -6.34 -20.75
CA ASP A 348 7.93 -6.28 -19.30
C ASP A 348 7.23 -7.42 -18.54
N THR A 349 6.58 -8.35 -19.25
CA THR A 349 5.73 -9.41 -18.67
C THR A 349 6.49 -10.28 -17.66
N ARG A 350 7.77 -10.58 -17.91
CA ARG A 350 8.57 -11.40 -16.97
C ARG A 350 8.85 -10.70 -15.65
N LEU A 351 9.09 -9.39 -15.68
CA LEU A 351 9.29 -8.61 -14.47
C LEU A 351 8.00 -8.53 -13.65
N PHE A 352 6.87 -8.32 -14.31
CA PHE A 352 5.56 -8.33 -13.65
C PHE A 352 5.17 -9.71 -13.11
N ALA A 353 5.49 -10.80 -13.81
CA ALA A 353 5.30 -12.15 -13.32
C ALA A 353 6.16 -12.41 -12.05
N LEU A 354 7.40 -11.92 -12.02
CA LEU A 354 8.26 -11.97 -10.83
C LEU A 354 7.62 -11.21 -9.66
N TRP A 355 7.13 -9.98 -9.89
CA TRP A 355 6.42 -9.21 -8.87
C TRP A 355 5.15 -9.89 -8.35
N ALA A 356 4.35 -10.50 -9.25
CA ALA A 356 3.17 -11.26 -8.87
C ALA A 356 3.51 -12.48 -8.00
N ASP A 357 4.56 -13.23 -8.37
CA ASP A 357 5.05 -14.38 -7.61
C ASP A 357 5.56 -13.97 -6.22
N MET A 358 6.34 -12.88 -6.13
CA MET A 358 6.79 -12.33 -4.85
C MET A 358 5.64 -11.86 -3.96
N ALA A 359 4.61 -11.25 -4.56
CA ALA A 359 3.42 -10.87 -3.80
C ALA A 359 2.74 -12.12 -3.22
N ALA A 360 2.66 -13.21 -3.98
CA ALA A 360 1.97 -14.45 -3.64
C ALA A 360 2.64 -15.32 -2.56
N ARG A 361 3.99 -15.28 -2.43
CA ARG A 361 4.75 -16.24 -1.59
C ARG A 361 5.05 -15.74 -0.19
N ASP A 362 4.38 -16.27 0.83
CA ASP A 362 4.71 -15.98 2.23
C ASP A 362 6.09 -16.54 2.63
N GLY A 363 6.82 -15.82 3.50
CA GLY A 363 8.12 -16.24 4.04
C GLY A 363 9.34 -16.12 3.11
N ALA A 364 9.17 -15.85 1.81
CA ALA A 364 10.28 -15.53 0.92
C ALA A 364 10.65 -14.03 1.03
N THR A 365 11.93 -13.72 1.22
CA THR A 365 12.38 -12.32 1.19
C THR A 365 12.39 -11.81 -0.26
N ALA A 366 12.02 -10.55 -0.46
CA ALA A 366 12.03 -9.95 -1.79
C ALA A 366 13.42 -9.99 -2.44
N GLY A 367 14.49 -9.80 -1.65
CA GLY A 367 15.87 -9.88 -2.11
C GLY A 367 16.25 -11.26 -2.66
N ASP A 368 15.77 -12.35 -2.04
CA ASP A 368 16.02 -13.72 -2.52
C ASP A 368 15.38 -13.96 -3.90
N ALA A 369 14.14 -13.53 -4.08
CA ALA A 369 13.42 -13.69 -5.34
C ALA A 369 14.08 -12.90 -6.48
N LEU A 370 14.53 -11.65 -6.23
CA LEU A 370 15.30 -10.90 -7.23
C LEU A 370 16.64 -11.60 -7.55
N ARG A 371 17.36 -12.10 -6.54
CA ARG A 371 18.63 -12.85 -6.73
C ARG A 371 18.41 -14.11 -7.56
N GLN A 372 17.33 -14.85 -7.31
CA GLN A 372 16.97 -16.03 -8.09
C GLN A 372 16.68 -15.66 -9.56
N ALA A 373 15.96 -14.56 -9.79
CA ALA A 373 15.59 -14.12 -11.14
C ALA A 373 16.82 -13.76 -12.01
N VAL A 374 17.87 -13.22 -11.40
CA VAL A 374 19.11 -12.84 -12.12
C VAL A 374 20.19 -13.93 -12.11
N ALA A 375 20.01 -15.04 -11.40
CA ALA A 375 21.00 -16.12 -11.29
C ALA A 375 21.52 -16.64 -12.65
N PRO A 376 20.71 -16.73 -13.74
CA PRO A 376 21.21 -17.11 -15.06
C PRO A 376 22.16 -16.09 -15.72
N SER A 377 22.27 -14.88 -15.18
CA SER A 377 23.20 -13.82 -15.63
C SER A 377 24.21 -13.50 -14.53
N PRO A 378 25.41 -14.11 -14.55
CA PRO A 378 26.42 -13.91 -13.50
C PRO A 378 26.79 -12.44 -13.27
N ALA A 379 26.81 -11.63 -14.34
CA ALA A 379 27.06 -10.20 -14.26
C ALA A 379 25.95 -9.46 -13.50
N ALA A 380 24.68 -9.72 -13.83
CA ALA A 380 23.54 -9.12 -13.14
C ALA A 380 23.41 -9.60 -11.69
N ALA A 381 23.65 -10.89 -11.43
CA ALA A 381 23.67 -11.43 -10.08
C ALA A 381 24.73 -10.74 -9.20
N ARG A 382 25.92 -10.50 -9.75
CA ARG A 382 26.99 -9.76 -9.07
C ARG A 382 26.62 -8.30 -8.82
N ALA A 383 26.10 -7.61 -9.83
CA ALA A 383 25.69 -6.20 -9.71
C ALA A 383 24.59 -6.04 -8.64
N LEU A 384 23.59 -6.92 -8.65
CA LEU A 384 22.53 -6.91 -7.64
C LEU A 384 23.07 -7.23 -6.23
N ALA A 385 23.93 -8.24 -6.08
CA ALA A 385 24.52 -8.57 -4.78
C ALA A 385 25.34 -7.42 -4.19
N LEU A 386 26.16 -6.75 -5.00
CA LEU A 386 26.94 -5.58 -4.57
C LEU A 386 26.05 -4.42 -4.10
N LEU A 387 24.87 -4.25 -4.70
CA LEU A 387 23.90 -3.23 -4.28
C LEU A 387 23.16 -3.62 -3.00
N LEU A 388 22.66 -4.86 -2.93
CA LEU A 388 21.83 -5.34 -1.83
C LEU A 388 22.61 -5.57 -0.55
N THR A 389 23.75 -6.27 -0.64
CA THR A 389 24.50 -6.73 0.54
C THR A 389 25.96 -6.26 0.57
N GLY A 390 26.49 -5.72 -0.53
CA GLY A 390 27.84 -5.17 -0.58
C GLY A 390 27.98 -3.89 0.27
N SER A 391 29.06 -3.80 1.03
CA SER A 391 29.45 -2.63 1.83
C SER A 391 30.79 -2.04 1.37
N GLY A 392 31.12 -0.85 1.86
CA GLY A 392 32.36 -0.15 1.54
C GLY A 392 32.35 0.57 0.18
N GLY A 393 33.27 1.52 -0.01
CA GLY A 393 33.38 2.31 -1.25
C GLY A 393 33.84 1.48 -2.47
N ASP A 394 34.64 0.44 -2.24
CA ASP A 394 35.22 -0.41 -3.30
C ASP A 394 34.20 -1.25 -4.05
N ARG A 395 32.94 -1.30 -3.57
CA ARG A 395 31.85 -1.96 -4.28
C ARG A 395 31.49 -1.25 -5.58
N TRP A 396 31.62 0.08 -5.66
CA TRP A 396 31.16 0.85 -6.82
C TRP A 396 31.99 0.61 -8.09
N PRO A 397 33.34 0.53 -8.03
CA PRO A 397 34.14 0.00 -9.14
C PRO A 397 33.72 -1.39 -9.60
N GLN A 398 33.48 -2.31 -8.66
CA GLN A 398 33.07 -3.69 -8.96
C GLN A 398 31.67 -3.74 -9.58
N TRP A 399 30.77 -2.88 -9.11
CA TRP A 399 29.42 -2.75 -9.64
C TRP A 399 29.46 -2.23 -11.08
N ALA A 400 30.26 -1.19 -11.36
CA ALA A 400 30.44 -0.66 -12.71
C ALA A 400 31.02 -1.72 -13.67
N ALA A 401 31.99 -2.51 -13.21
CA ALA A 401 32.53 -3.63 -14.00
C ALA A 401 31.46 -4.70 -14.30
N ALA A 402 30.61 -5.03 -13.32
CA ALA A 402 29.51 -5.97 -13.51
C ALA A 402 28.47 -5.44 -14.52
N ILE A 403 28.14 -4.16 -14.49
CA ILE A 403 27.21 -3.53 -15.45
C ILE A 403 27.79 -3.49 -16.86
N THR A 404 29.09 -3.25 -16.99
CA THR A 404 29.80 -3.37 -18.28
C THR A 404 29.69 -4.79 -18.86
N GLN A 405 29.79 -5.82 -18.01
CA GLN A 405 29.59 -7.21 -18.44
C GLN A 405 28.13 -7.54 -18.81
N MET A 406 27.16 -6.73 -18.38
CA MET A 406 25.77 -6.79 -18.84
C MET A 406 25.56 -6.07 -20.18
N GLY A 407 26.61 -5.51 -20.78
CA GLY A 407 26.53 -4.80 -22.06
C GLY A 407 26.12 -3.34 -21.97
N VAL A 408 26.24 -2.71 -20.80
CA VAL A 408 26.05 -1.26 -20.60
C VAL A 408 27.37 -0.66 -20.16
N ALA A 409 27.97 0.21 -20.97
CA ALA A 409 29.25 0.82 -20.62
C ALA A 409 29.13 1.57 -19.28
N ALA A 410 29.94 1.20 -18.29
CA ALA A 410 29.91 1.82 -16.97
C ALA A 410 31.30 2.01 -16.39
N ARG A 411 31.51 3.12 -15.67
CA ARG A 411 32.77 3.40 -14.96
C ARG A 411 32.51 4.10 -13.63
N TYR A 412 33.31 3.78 -12.62
CA TYR A 412 33.31 4.51 -11.36
C TYR A 412 34.26 5.71 -11.43
N VAL A 413 33.81 6.84 -10.89
CA VAL A 413 34.59 8.06 -10.70
C VAL A 413 34.67 8.29 -9.20
N GLY A 414 35.86 8.10 -8.61
CA GLY A 414 36.10 8.42 -7.20
C GLY A 414 36.32 9.93 -6.98
N GLY A 415 36.57 10.32 -5.73
CA GLY A 415 36.87 11.71 -5.35
C GLY A 415 35.86 12.28 -4.35
N GLN A 416 35.74 13.62 -4.33
CA GLN A 416 34.81 14.33 -3.42
C GLN A 416 33.33 14.09 -3.76
N ASP A 417 33.03 13.73 -5.01
CA ASP A 417 31.69 13.41 -5.50
C ASP A 417 31.71 12.04 -6.19
N PRO A 418 31.75 10.94 -5.40
CA PRO A 418 31.86 9.61 -5.96
C PRO A 418 30.58 9.23 -6.71
N ARG A 419 30.73 8.79 -7.97
CA ARG A 419 29.59 8.39 -8.82
C ARG A 419 29.94 7.28 -9.78
N VAL A 420 28.92 6.57 -10.26
CA VAL A 420 29.06 5.62 -11.37
C VAL A 420 28.40 6.23 -12.59
N VAL A 421 29.15 6.31 -13.70
CA VAL A 421 28.67 6.85 -14.97
C VAL A 421 28.31 5.70 -15.90
N VAL A 422 27.09 5.68 -16.41
CA VAL A 422 26.62 4.77 -17.47
C VAL A 422 26.54 5.49 -18.82
N ALA A 423 26.83 4.77 -19.91
CA ALA A 423 26.81 5.27 -21.27
C ALA A 423 26.29 4.19 -22.25
N PRO A 424 25.79 4.59 -23.44
CA PRO A 424 25.32 3.68 -24.47
C PRO A 424 26.32 2.58 -24.86
#